data_AF-A0A2A9PRG6-F1
#
_entry.id   AF-A0A2A9PRG6-F1
#
_cell.length_a   1.000
_cell.length_b   1.000
_cell.length_c   1.000
_cell.angle_alpha   90.00
_cell.angle_beta   90.00
_cell.angle_gamma   90.00
#
_symmetry.space_group_name_H-M   'P 1'
#
loop_
_entity.id
_entity.type
_entity.pdbx_description
1 polymer ?
#
loop_
_entity_poly.entity_id
_entity_poly.type
_entity_poly.pdbx_seq_one_letter_code
_entity_poly.pdbx_strand_id
1 'polypeptide(L)'
;MSQSSFPPIAIVGMGLRLPGDVSTPEDFWKLIVNKQDGRCRVPPDRYNVDGFYDKDAKPNQHVLASDHSYFIKHANLKAFDASFFSMGLSEIEILDPQQRLLLEVVWECMENAGQTNWHGKKTGVFVGHFGDDHHESSFSDTQVYNMSRITCCLSFALSNRLSFEYGLTGPRYV
;
A
#
# COMPACT_ATOMS: atom_id res chain seq x y z
N MET A 1 -38.62 3.04 14.11
CA MET A 1 -37.29 2.67 13.58
C MET A 1 -37.34 2.87 12.07
N SER A 2 -36.69 3.89 11.52
CA SER A 2 -36.68 4.09 10.06
C SER A 2 -35.87 2.96 9.42
N GLN A 3 -36.51 2.10 8.65
CA GLN A 3 -35.79 1.14 7.80
C GLN A 3 -35.00 1.93 6.77
N SER A 4 -33.68 1.70 6.69
CA SER A 4 -32.89 2.20 5.56
C SER A 4 -33.41 1.56 4.28
N SER A 5 -33.56 2.34 3.21
CA SER A 5 -34.04 1.87 1.91
C SER A 5 -33.09 0.87 1.22
N PHE A 6 -31.87 0.72 1.75
CA PHE A 6 -30.85 -0.16 1.21
C PHE A 6 -30.61 -1.34 2.14
N PRO A 7 -30.39 -2.55 1.58
CA PRO A 7 -29.95 -3.69 2.37
C PRO A 7 -28.58 -3.39 3.01
N PRO A 8 -28.29 -3.93 4.20
CA PRO A 8 -26.97 -3.82 4.82
C PRO A 8 -25.86 -4.38 3.91
N ILE A 9 -24.67 -3.80 3.99
CA ILE A 9 -23.49 -4.26 3.25
C ILE A 9 -22.63 -5.13 4.18
N ALA A 10 -22.35 -6.36 3.75
CA ALA A 10 -21.49 -7.28 4.49
C ALA A 10 -20.02 -7.10 4.12
N ILE A 11 -19.14 -7.10 5.13
CA ILE A 11 -17.69 -7.25 4.94
C ILE A 11 -17.42 -8.75 4.93
N VAL A 12 -16.96 -9.28 3.80
CA VAL A 12 -16.82 -10.73 3.60
C VAL A 12 -15.37 -11.21 3.63
N GLY A 13 -14.39 -10.31 3.58
CA GLY A 13 -12.99 -10.63 3.77
C GLY A 13 -12.15 -9.38 3.98
N MET A 14 -10.90 -9.58 4.36
CA MET A 14 -9.95 -8.51 4.65
C MET A 14 -8.52 -8.96 4.38
N GLY A 15 -7.70 -8.06 3.84
CA GLY A 15 -6.26 -8.19 3.69
C GLY A 15 -5.60 -6.91 4.22
N LEU A 16 -4.40 -7.01 4.79
CA LEU A 16 -3.73 -5.86 5.39
C LEU A 16 -2.21 -6.05 5.50
N ARG A 17 -1.51 -4.91 5.53
CA ARG A 17 -0.09 -4.78 5.86
C ARG A 17 0.07 -3.60 6.80
N LEU A 18 0.44 -3.85 8.04
CA LEU A 18 0.50 -2.85 9.08
C LEU A 18 1.84 -2.91 9.84
N PRO A 19 2.23 -1.82 10.53
CA PRO A 19 3.36 -1.81 11.46
C PRO A 19 3.22 -2.86 12.56
N GLY A 20 4.36 -3.25 13.17
CA GLY A 20 4.38 -4.30 14.19
C GLY A 20 4.30 -5.72 13.62
N ASP A 21 4.80 -5.91 12.39
CA ASP A 21 4.89 -7.20 11.72
C ASP A 21 3.54 -7.88 11.47
N VAL A 22 2.52 -7.05 11.18
CA VAL A 22 1.16 -7.49 10.96
C VAL A 22 0.90 -7.63 9.46
N SER A 23 0.74 -8.86 8.99
CA SER A 23 0.40 -9.19 7.59
C SER A 23 -0.89 -9.98 7.43
N THR A 24 -1.53 -10.39 8.53
CA THR A 24 -2.80 -11.15 8.51
C THR A 24 -3.81 -10.58 9.49
N PRO A 25 -5.12 -10.85 9.32
CA PRO A 25 -6.15 -10.49 10.29
C PRO A 25 -5.90 -11.09 11.67
N GLU A 26 -5.36 -12.31 11.73
CA GLU A 26 -5.01 -13.00 12.97
C GLU A 26 -3.87 -12.28 13.70
N ASP A 27 -2.85 -11.82 12.97
CA ASP A 27 -1.75 -11.06 13.57
C ASP A 27 -2.21 -9.70 14.07
N PHE A 28 -3.11 -9.05 13.32
CA PHE A 28 -3.72 -7.80 13.75
C PHE A 28 -4.52 -7.99 15.04
N TRP A 29 -5.31 -9.07 15.11
CA TRP A 29 -6.06 -9.41 16.32
C TRP A 29 -5.14 -9.67 17.52
N LYS A 30 -4.06 -10.42 17.34
CA LYS A 30 -3.05 -10.65 18.39
C LYS A 30 -2.43 -9.35 18.87
N LEU A 31 -2.06 -8.44 17.96
CA LEU A 31 -1.48 -7.14 18.31
C LEU A 31 -2.44 -6.33 19.20
N ILE A 32 -3.72 -6.27 18.84
CA ILE A 32 -4.74 -5.54 19.60
C ILE A 32 -4.95 -6.17 20.98
N VAL A 33 -5.21 -7.49 21.04
CA VAL A 33 -5.52 -8.19 22.29
C VAL A 33 -4.35 -8.12 23.27
N ASN A 34 -3.13 -8.23 22.76
CA ASN A 34 -1.90 -8.13 23.56
C ASN A 34 -1.46 -6.67 23.83
N LYS A 35 -2.19 -5.67 23.31
CA LYS A 35 -1.90 -4.24 23.46
C LYS A 35 -0.47 -3.88 23.06
N GLN A 36 0.02 -4.49 21.97
CA GLN A 36 1.38 -4.27 21.48
C GLN A 36 1.46 -2.99 20.65
N ASP A 37 2.61 -2.31 20.72
CA ASP A 37 2.93 -1.13 19.92
C ASP A 37 3.88 -1.53 18.77
N GLY A 38 3.47 -1.27 17.53
CA GLY A 38 4.25 -1.51 16.32
C GLY A 38 5.34 -0.47 16.05
N ARG A 39 5.51 0.52 16.92
CA ARG A 39 6.54 1.56 16.81
C ARG A 39 7.94 0.95 16.79
N CYS A 40 8.78 1.46 15.90
CA CYS A 40 10.17 1.06 15.81
C CYS A 40 11.07 2.22 15.42
N ARG A 41 12.37 2.07 15.62
CA ARG A 41 13.35 2.96 15.04
C ARG A 41 13.25 2.91 13.51
N VAL A 42 13.54 4.03 12.84
CA VAL A 42 13.61 4.09 11.37
C VAL A 42 14.53 2.98 10.86
N PRO A 43 14.05 2.08 9.98
CA PRO A 43 14.89 1.03 9.43
C PRO A 43 16.05 1.60 8.58
N PRO A 44 17.27 1.03 8.67
CA PRO A 44 18.46 1.58 8.04
C PRO A 44 18.41 1.55 6.50
N ASP A 45 17.57 0.70 5.92
CA ASP A 45 17.31 0.58 4.49
C ASP A 45 16.33 1.64 3.96
N ARG A 46 15.71 2.44 4.83
CA ARG A 46 14.78 3.52 4.44
C ARG A 46 15.52 4.85 4.23
N TYR A 47 16.20 5.34 5.26
CA TYR A 47 17.07 6.52 5.19
C TYR A 47 17.95 6.60 6.45
N ASN A 48 19.02 7.40 6.38
CA ASN A 48 19.92 7.62 7.51
C ASN A 48 19.28 8.58 8.54
N VAL A 49 18.50 8.04 9.47
CA VAL A 49 17.81 8.84 10.52
C VAL A 49 18.78 9.65 11.39
N ASP A 50 19.99 9.16 11.64
CA ASP A 50 20.98 9.84 12.46
C ASP A 50 21.52 11.13 11.83
N GLY A 51 21.35 11.29 10.51
CA GLY A 51 21.67 12.55 9.80
C GLY A 51 20.56 13.60 9.86
N PHE A 52 19.34 13.21 10.26
CA PHE A 52 18.16 14.08 10.27
C PHE A 52 17.53 14.23 11.66
N TYR A 53 17.96 13.46 12.65
CA TYR A 53 17.47 13.49 14.02
C TYR A 53 18.51 14.12 14.94
N ASP A 54 18.10 15.09 15.75
CA ASP A 54 18.89 15.69 16.82
C ASP A 54 17.97 15.86 18.04
N LYS A 55 18.28 15.14 19.10
CA LYS A 55 17.54 15.15 20.36
C LYS A 55 17.55 16.51 21.06
N ASP A 56 18.57 17.34 20.79
CA ASP A 56 18.81 18.63 21.43
C ASP A 56 18.38 19.80 20.52
N ALA A 57 17.68 19.50 19.41
CA ALA A 57 17.25 20.49 18.43
C ALA A 57 16.35 21.56 19.05
N LYS A 58 16.65 22.83 18.75
CA LYS A 58 15.81 23.97 19.12
C LYS A 58 14.58 24.06 18.22
N PRO A 59 13.49 24.69 18.68
CA PRO A 59 12.35 25.04 17.82
C PRO A 59 12.85 25.79 16.57
N ASN A 60 12.36 25.39 15.39
CA ASN A 60 12.72 25.91 14.05
C ASN A 60 14.03 25.39 13.43
N GLN A 61 14.69 24.38 14.02
CA GLN A 61 15.66 23.59 13.26
C GLN A 61 14.90 22.54 12.44
N HIS A 62 15.20 22.42 11.13
CA HIS A 62 14.58 21.43 10.23
C HIS A 62 15.10 20.02 10.53
N VAL A 63 14.76 19.51 11.71
CA VAL A 63 15.21 18.24 12.25
C VAL A 63 13.99 17.38 12.59
N LEU A 64 14.10 16.08 12.39
CA LEU A 64 13.09 15.12 12.81
C LEU A 64 12.93 15.17 14.34
N ALA A 65 11.69 15.17 14.81
CA ALA A 65 11.38 15.19 16.24
C ALA A 65 11.59 13.83 16.94
N SER A 66 11.72 12.74 16.17
CA SER A 66 11.84 11.36 16.67
C SER A 66 12.59 10.51 15.67
N ASP A 67 13.48 9.64 16.15
CA ASP A 67 14.13 8.58 15.38
C ASP A 67 13.30 7.29 15.31
N HIS A 68 12.11 7.29 15.93
CA HIS A 68 11.13 6.21 15.89
C HIS A 68 9.84 6.62 15.19
N SER A 69 9.28 5.72 14.40
CA SER A 69 7.97 5.85 13.75
C SER A 69 7.37 4.46 13.50
N TYR A 70 6.38 4.38 12.62
CA TYR A 70 5.66 3.16 12.28
C TYR A 70 6.02 2.74 10.85
N PHE A 71 6.62 1.56 10.72
CA PHE A 71 7.09 1.05 9.43
C PHE A 71 6.55 -0.36 9.20
N ILE A 72 6.22 -0.66 7.95
CA ILE A 72 5.95 -2.02 7.49
C ILE A 72 7.33 -2.68 7.27
N LYS A 73 7.86 -3.36 8.29
CA LYS A 73 9.25 -3.85 8.31
C LYS A 73 9.53 -5.01 7.36
N HIS A 74 8.58 -5.92 7.20
CA HIS A 74 8.76 -7.13 6.37
C HIS A 74 8.24 -6.98 4.93
N ALA A 75 7.63 -5.84 4.60
CA ALA A 75 7.44 -5.49 3.21
C ALA A 75 8.79 -5.04 2.67
N ASN A 76 9.57 -5.97 2.11
CA ASN A 76 10.61 -5.56 1.18
C ASN A 76 9.89 -4.83 0.05
N LEU A 77 9.87 -3.50 0.09
CA LEU A 77 9.16 -2.66 -0.87
C LEU A 77 9.67 -2.87 -2.31
N LYS A 78 10.82 -3.53 -2.46
CA LYS A 78 11.39 -3.94 -3.74
C LYS A 78 10.98 -5.36 -4.15
N ALA A 79 10.62 -6.24 -3.20
CA ALA A 79 10.11 -7.56 -3.51
C ALA A 79 8.69 -7.47 -4.06
N PHE A 80 8.44 -8.21 -5.12
CA PHE A 80 7.16 -8.30 -5.79
C PHE A 80 7.16 -9.55 -6.67
N ASP A 81 6.08 -10.34 -6.63
CA ASP A 81 5.97 -11.53 -7.48
C ASP A 81 5.62 -11.14 -8.92
N ALA A 82 6.67 -10.83 -9.69
CA ALA A 82 6.57 -10.48 -11.09
C ALA A 82 5.95 -11.59 -11.96
N SER A 83 6.01 -12.86 -11.52
CA SER A 83 5.50 -13.99 -12.30
C SER A 83 4.00 -14.20 -12.11
N PHE A 84 3.46 -13.75 -10.98
CA PHE A 84 2.06 -13.82 -10.65
C PHE A 84 1.24 -12.72 -11.34
N PHE A 85 1.82 -11.53 -11.50
CA PHE A 85 1.15 -10.37 -12.07
C PHE A 85 1.56 -10.06 -13.51
N SER A 86 0.65 -9.50 -14.30
CA SER A 86 0.83 -9.25 -15.72
C SER A 86 1.64 -7.97 -16.00
N MET A 87 2.92 -7.93 -15.57
CA MET A 87 3.79 -6.75 -15.70
C MET A 87 5.18 -7.05 -16.25
N GLY A 88 5.71 -6.10 -17.03
CA GLY A 88 7.08 -6.17 -17.54
C GLY A 88 8.11 -5.81 -16.46
N LEU A 89 9.30 -6.42 -16.51
CA LEU A 89 10.38 -6.15 -15.52
C LEU A 89 10.73 -4.66 -15.41
N SER A 90 10.81 -3.96 -16.55
CA SER A 90 11.09 -2.52 -16.58
C SER A 90 10.00 -1.67 -15.92
N GLU A 91 8.75 -2.14 -15.91
CA GLU A 91 7.66 -1.46 -15.20
C GLU A 91 7.75 -1.72 -13.70
N ILE A 92 8.05 -2.97 -13.32
CA ILE A 92 8.19 -3.38 -11.92
C ILE A 92 9.34 -2.63 -11.24
N GLU A 93 10.43 -2.31 -11.94
CA GLU A 93 11.53 -1.53 -11.36
C GLU A 93 11.09 -0.14 -10.87
N ILE A 94 10.19 0.52 -11.61
CA ILE A 94 9.73 1.88 -11.30
C ILE A 94 8.37 1.93 -10.59
N LEU A 95 7.67 0.79 -10.48
CA LEU A 95 6.35 0.68 -9.88
C LEU A 95 6.34 1.18 -8.44
N ASP A 96 5.40 2.07 -8.11
CA ASP A 96 5.21 2.55 -6.74
C ASP A 96 5.01 1.38 -5.78
N PRO A 97 5.78 1.29 -4.68
CA PRO A 97 5.57 0.29 -3.65
C PRO A 97 4.12 0.20 -3.13
N GLN A 98 3.37 1.31 -3.12
CA GLN A 98 1.95 1.33 -2.77
C GLN A 98 1.11 0.50 -3.74
N GLN A 99 1.40 0.57 -5.06
CA GLN A 99 0.71 -0.27 -6.06
C GLN A 99 1.06 -1.75 -5.88
N ARG A 100 2.34 -2.07 -5.62
CA ARG A 100 2.79 -3.46 -5.38
C ARG A 100 2.05 -4.08 -4.20
N LEU A 101 2.07 -3.38 -3.07
CA LEU A 101 1.40 -3.83 -1.84
C LEU A 101 -0.10 -3.96 -2.04
N LEU A 102 -0.72 -3.01 -2.74
CA LEU A 102 -2.16 -3.05 -2.96
C LEU A 102 -2.58 -4.25 -3.83
N LEU A 103 -1.79 -4.62 -4.82
CA LEU A 103 -2.02 -5.82 -5.63
C LEU A 103 -2.06 -7.07 -4.74
N GLU A 104 -0.99 -7.32 -3.97
CA GLU A 104 -0.91 -8.48 -3.08
C GLU A 104 -2.02 -8.49 -2.02
N VAL A 105 -2.27 -7.36 -1.37
CA VAL A 105 -3.27 -7.24 -0.30
C VAL A 105 -4.69 -7.49 -0.82
N VAL A 106 -5.01 -7.03 -2.03
CA VAL A 106 -6.33 -7.28 -2.63
C VAL A 106 -6.48 -8.75 -3.02
N TRP A 107 -5.42 -9.41 -3.50
CA TRP A 107 -5.44 -10.86 -3.73
C TRP A 107 -5.78 -11.63 -2.44
N GLU A 108 -5.04 -11.36 -1.37
CA GLU A 108 -5.23 -12.01 -0.07
C GLU A 108 -6.62 -11.72 0.52
N CYS A 109 -7.13 -10.51 0.31
CA CYS A 109 -8.50 -10.15 0.71
C CYS A 109 -9.54 -11.02 -0.01
N MET A 110 -9.36 -11.27 -1.32
CA MET A 110 -10.24 -12.14 -2.09
C MET A 110 -10.14 -13.60 -1.63
N GLU A 111 -8.92 -14.09 -1.34
CA GLU A 111 -8.71 -15.43 -0.79
C GLU A 111 -9.35 -15.59 0.59
N ASN A 112 -9.16 -14.61 1.48
CA ASN A 112 -9.78 -14.58 2.79
C ASN A 112 -11.31 -14.57 2.70
N ALA A 113 -11.86 -13.88 1.70
CA ALA A 113 -13.29 -13.87 1.42
C ALA A 113 -13.83 -15.17 0.78
N GLY A 114 -12.96 -16.14 0.47
CA GLY A 114 -13.31 -17.35 -0.27
C GLY A 114 -13.88 -17.07 -1.66
N GLN A 115 -13.60 -15.89 -2.22
CA GLN A 115 -14.07 -15.53 -3.56
C GLN A 115 -13.17 -16.21 -4.58
N THR A 116 -13.75 -16.78 -5.63
CA THR A 116 -13.02 -17.44 -6.74
C THR A 116 -13.54 -17.04 -8.12
N ASN A 117 -14.68 -16.34 -8.20
CA ASN A 117 -15.37 -16.02 -9.44
C ASN A 117 -15.59 -14.50 -9.59
N TRP A 118 -14.50 -13.74 -9.57
CA TRP A 118 -14.51 -12.28 -9.66
C TRP A 118 -14.30 -11.74 -11.09
N HIS A 119 -13.63 -12.51 -11.95
CA HIS A 119 -13.24 -12.04 -13.28
C HIS A 119 -14.46 -11.73 -14.15
N GLY A 120 -14.50 -10.54 -14.75
CA GLY A 120 -15.61 -10.03 -15.56
C GLY A 120 -16.84 -9.57 -14.76
N LYS A 121 -16.82 -9.62 -13.43
CA LYS A 121 -17.94 -9.15 -12.60
C LYS A 121 -17.98 -7.63 -12.50
N LYS A 122 -19.17 -7.09 -12.24
CA LYS A 122 -19.39 -5.66 -11.96
C LYS A 122 -18.95 -5.31 -10.53
N THR A 123 -17.68 -5.53 -10.24
CA THR A 123 -17.05 -5.22 -8.95
C THR A 123 -16.41 -3.84 -9.05
N GLY A 124 -16.77 -2.93 -8.13
CA GLY A 124 -16.16 -1.61 -8.05
C GLY A 124 -14.89 -1.62 -7.20
N VAL A 125 -13.97 -0.71 -7.50
CA VAL A 125 -12.71 -0.52 -6.78
C VAL A 125 -12.63 0.92 -6.29
N PHE A 126 -12.47 1.08 -4.98
CA PHE A 126 -12.40 2.37 -4.31
C PHE A 126 -11.15 2.36 -3.43
N VAL A 127 -10.16 3.18 -3.76
CA VAL A 127 -8.87 3.24 -3.06
C VAL A 127 -8.75 4.60 -2.39
N GLY A 128 -8.36 4.64 -1.12
CA GLY A 128 -7.90 5.88 -0.49
C GLY A 128 -6.39 5.95 -0.58
N HIS A 129 -5.86 7.08 -1.02
CA HIS A 129 -4.43 7.28 -1.22
C HIS A 129 -3.97 8.61 -0.61
N PHE A 130 -2.80 8.58 0.01
CA PHE A 130 -2.15 9.76 0.56
C PHE A 130 -0.64 9.57 0.52
N GLY A 131 0.08 10.59 0.03
CA GLY A 131 1.54 10.56 -0.11
C GLY A 131 1.96 10.23 -1.55
N ASP A 132 2.67 11.18 -2.16
CA ASP A 132 3.16 11.14 -3.54
C ASP A 132 4.70 11.17 -3.60
N ASP A 133 5.39 10.78 -2.53
CA ASP A 133 6.85 10.87 -2.41
C ASP A 133 7.58 10.02 -3.46
N HIS A 134 7.07 8.82 -3.76
CA HIS A 134 7.62 7.97 -4.83
C HIS A 134 7.39 8.59 -6.22
N HIS A 135 6.22 9.20 -6.44
CA HIS A 135 5.93 9.95 -7.66
C HIS A 135 6.88 11.15 -7.80
N GLU A 136 7.00 12.00 -6.80
CA GLU A 136 7.90 13.16 -6.81
C GLU A 136 9.36 12.76 -7.04
N SER A 137 9.83 11.74 -6.32
CA SER A 137 11.18 11.20 -6.47
C SER A 137 11.41 10.64 -7.87
N SER A 138 10.46 9.87 -8.40
CA SER A 138 10.54 9.31 -9.75
C SER A 138 10.60 10.40 -10.81
N PHE A 139 9.80 11.46 -10.70
CA PHE A 139 9.77 12.54 -11.70
C PHE A 139 10.96 13.51 -11.59
N SER A 140 11.62 13.56 -10.42
CA SER A 140 12.85 14.33 -10.24
C SER A 140 14.07 13.71 -10.94
N ASP A 141 14.06 12.40 -11.18
CA ASP A 141 15.12 11.71 -11.90
C ASP A 141 14.98 11.93 -13.42
N THR A 142 15.93 12.69 -13.97
CA THR A 142 16.00 13.06 -15.40
C THR A 142 16.54 11.95 -16.30
N GLN A 143 17.12 10.88 -15.74
CA GLN A 143 17.73 9.79 -16.53
C GLN A 143 16.71 8.74 -16.95
N VAL A 144 15.65 8.52 -16.16
CA VAL A 144 14.64 7.50 -16.46
C VAL A 144 13.48 8.11 -17.26
N TYR A 145 13.71 8.44 -18.53
CA TYR A 145 12.64 8.96 -19.40
C TYR A 145 11.80 7.82 -19.99
N ASN A 146 10.85 7.28 -19.22
CA ASN A 146 9.92 6.24 -19.69
C ASN A 146 8.46 6.65 -19.46
N MET A 147 7.63 6.54 -20.51
CA MET A 147 6.19 6.81 -20.48
C MET A 147 5.45 5.93 -19.45
N SER A 148 5.95 4.73 -19.15
CA SER A 148 5.38 3.83 -18.14
C SER A 148 5.34 4.44 -16.73
N ARG A 149 6.11 5.50 -16.43
CA ARG A 149 6.05 6.23 -15.15
C ARG A 149 4.64 6.71 -14.81
N ILE A 150 3.89 7.13 -15.81
CA ILE A 150 2.52 7.64 -15.64
C ILE A 150 1.65 6.54 -15.00
N THR A 151 1.70 5.31 -15.53
CA THR A 151 0.90 4.20 -15.02
C THR A 151 1.51 3.53 -13.78
N CYS A 152 2.78 3.79 -13.48
CA CYS A 152 3.51 3.16 -12.38
C CYS A 152 3.52 3.99 -11.09
N CYS A 153 3.31 5.31 -11.18
CA CYS A 153 3.48 6.21 -10.02
C CYS A 153 2.27 7.10 -9.72
N LEU A 154 1.37 7.38 -10.67
CA LEU A 154 0.25 8.29 -10.42
C LEU A 154 -0.89 7.58 -9.67
N SER A 155 -1.54 8.31 -8.76
CA SER A 155 -2.58 7.80 -7.87
C SER A 155 -3.71 7.07 -8.61
N PHE A 156 -4.19 7.61 -9.74
CA PHE A 156 -5.26 6.99 -10.54
C PHE A 156 -4.97 5.54 -10.95
N ALA A 157 -3.69 5.17 -11.06
CA ALA A 157 -3.28 3.84 -11.46
C ALA A 157 -3.58 2.79 -10.38
N LEU A 158 -3.70 3.17 -9.10
CA LEU A 158 -4.02 2.25 -8.01
C LEU A 158 -5.32 1.47 -8.27
N SER A 159 -6.43 2.17 -8.51
CA SER A 159 -7.73 1.50 -8.76
C SER A 159 -7.83 0.89 -10.15
N ASN A 160 -7.22 1.53 -11.16
CA ASN A 160 -7.23 1.05 -12.54
C ASN A 160 -6.41 -0.22 -12.72
N ARG A 161 -5.24 -0.33 -12.08
CA ARG A 161 -4.37 -1.51 -12.16
C ARG A 161 -5.01 -2.71 -11.47
N LEU A 162 -5.62 -2.52 -10.29
CA LEU A 162 -6.41 -3.57 -9.63
C LEU A 162 -7.54 -4.09 -10.54
N SER A 163 -8.25 -3.17 -11.19
CA SER A 163 -9.34 -3.56 -12.08
C SER A 163 -8.87 -4.28 -13.34
N PHE A 164 -7.71 -3.87 -13.88
CA PHE A 164 -7.10 -4.53 -15.03
C PHE A 164 -6.62 -5.93 -14.67
N GLU A 165 -5.84 -6.06 -13.59
CA GLU A 165 -5.22 -7.31 -13.17
C GLU A 165 -6.26 -8.38 -12.80
N TYR A 166 -7.33 -7.97 -12.11
CA TYR A 166 -8.37 -8.87 -11.66
C TYR A 166 -9.60 -8.93 -12.59
N GLY A 167 -9.58 -8.21 -13.72
CA GLY A 167 -10.67 -8.21 -14.69
C GLY A 167 -12.00 -7.65 -14.15
N LEU A 168 -11.95 -6.63 -13.29
CA LEU A 168 -13.11 -6.01 -12.64
C LEU A 168 -13.72 -4.92 -13.52
N THR A 169 -15.05 -4.95 -13.71
CA THR A 169 -15.75 -4.08 -14.69
C THR A 169 -16.63 -3.00 -14.06
N GLY A 170 -16.62 -2.88 -12.73
CA GLY A 170 -17.38 -1.85 -12.02
C GLY A 170 -16.69 -0.48 -11.99
N PRO A 171 -17.24 0.47 -11.22
CA PRO A 171 -16.65 1.81 -11.04
C PRO A 171 -15.27 1.77 -10.40
N ARG A 172 -14.41 2.75 -10.71
CA ARG A 172 -13.01 2.82 -10.27
C ARG A 172 -12.70 4.22 -9.79
N TYR A 173 -12.34 4.36 -8.52
CA TYR A 173 -12.04 5.64 -7.90
C TYR A 173 -10.80 5.55 -7.01
N VAL A 174 -10.08 6.66 -6.95
CA VAL A 174 -8.97 6.94 -6.03
C VAL A 174 -9.28 8.27 -5.35
#